data_AF-A0A1J4THR9-F1
#
_entry.id   AF-A0A1J4THR9-F1
#
_cell.length_a   1.000
_cell.length_b   1.000
_cell.length_c   1.000
_cell.angle_alpha   90.00
_cell.angle_beta   90.00
_cell.angle_gamma   90.00
#
_symmetry.space_group_name_H-M   'P 1'
#
loop_
_entity.id
_entity.type
_entity.pdbx_description
1 polymer ?
#
loop_
_entity_poly.entity_id
_entity_poly.type
_entity_poly.pdbx_seq_one_letter_code
_entity_poly.pdbx_strand_id
1 'polypeptide(L)'
;MSLNTDSIDDKDVKSNLSKILNQTNNSEELEFELKFSKEKSMFTYLQKLENESNSNLNINLISAKNLGQIYTNIKSDEKVTYSKVFDKQFLIVENLSSQKWKLINESKLIGKYKCYKATTQKELYRRNGNRMIVVTAWYTPEIPLSFGPLGYGNLPGLIVELNEGNSFHYFLKSINYKKIPIIIKPSKGKIVSIKEFNDEMTEIYLKKIKI
;
A
#
# COMPACT_ATOMS: atom_id res chain seq x y z
N MET A 1 -5.80 25.20 4.97
CA MET A 1 -6.00 25.93 6.24
C MET A 1 -5.14 25.23 7.29
N SER A 2 -4.13 25.97 7.80
CA SER A 2 -3.15 25.65 8.86
C SER A 2 -2.48 24.27 8.88
N LEU A 3 -1.30 24.23 8.25
CA LEU A 3 -0.25 23.21 8.45
C LEU A 3 0.35 23.37 9.85
N ASN A 4 0.51 22.27 10.58
CA ASN A 4 1.36 22.21 11.77
C ASN A 4 2.41 21.12 11.52
N THR A 5 3.65 21.53 11.23
CA THR A 5 4.75 20.69 10.72
C THR A 5 5.78 20.33 11.78
N ASP A 6 5.39 20.23 13.04
CA ASP A 6 6.31 19.88 14.12
C ASP A 6 6.30 18.37 14.38
N SER A 7 6.92 17.62 13.47
CA SER A 7 7.65 16.37 13.74
C SER A 7 8.06 15.71 12.42
N ILE A 8 9.26 16.08 11.95
CA ILE A 8 10.24 15.40 11.08
C ILE A 8 10.96 16.54 10.36
N ASP A 9 11.93 17.10 11.07
CA ASP A 9 12.81 18.15 10.56
C ASP A 9 14.10 17.47 10.09
N ASP A 10 14.02 16.84 8.93
CA ASP A 10 15.17 16.16 8.34
C ASP A 10 15.33 16.65 6.90
N LYS A 11 16.25 17.62 6.75
CA LYS A 11 16.55 18.33 5.50
C LYS A 11 16.92 17.36 4.37
N ASP A 12 17.44 16.18 4.74
CA ASP A 12 17.84 15.10 3.83
C ASP A 12 16.66 14.26 3.32
N VAL A 13 15.59 14.10 4.11
CA VAL A 13 14.33 13.47 3.66
C VAL A 13 13.68 14.36 2.60
N LYS A 14 13.56 15.66 2.89
CA LYS A 14 13.01 16.64 1.95
C LYS A 14 13.84 16.75 0.67
N SER A 15 15.17 16.63 0.76
CA SER A 15 16.11 16.71 -0.37
C SER A 15 16.08 15.47 -1.27
N ASN A 16 15.99 14.28 -0.70
CA ASN A 16 15.86 13.05 -1.50
C ASN A 16 14.44 12.90 -2.07
N LEU A 17 13.41 13.29 -1.32
CA LEU A 17 12.06 13.44 -1.85
C LEU A 17 12.05 14.43 -3.00
N SER A 18 12.58 15.65 -2.85
CA SER A 18 12.57 16.66 -3.92
C SER A 18 13.34 16.21 -5.17
N LYS A 19 14.43 15.44 -5.03
CA LYS A 19 15.15 14.85 -6.17
C LYS A 19 14.33 13.77 -6.90
N ILE A 20 13.59 12.94 -6.18
CA ILE A 20 12.66 11.95 -6.76
C ILE A 20 11.47 12.67 -7.42
N LEU A 21 10.95 13.72 -6.76
CA LEU A 21 9.80 14.52 -7.20
C LEU A 21 10.10 15.35 -8.45
N ASN A 22 11.32 15.88 -8.59
CA ASN A 22 11.72 16.68 -9.75
C ASN A 22 11.97 15.86 -11.02
N GLN A 23 12.00 14.52 -10.94
CA GLN A 23 12.15 13.63 -12.09
C GLN A 23 10.82 13.14 -12.66
N THR A 24 9.70 13.39 -11.97
CA THR A 24 8.34 13.00 -12.41
C THR A 24 7.52 14.25 -12.71
N ASN A 25 7.58 14.73 -13.94
CA ASN A 25 6.67 15.77 -14.41
C ASN A 25 5.21 15.28 -14.26
N ASN A 26 4.49 15.89 -13.32
CA ASN A 26 3.03 15.93 -13.24
C ASN A 26 2.28 14.59 -12.94
N SER A 27 2.74 13.79 -11.97
CA SER A 27 1.93 12.71 -11.40
C SER A 27 1.31 13.14 -10.08
N GLU A 28 -0.02 13.15 -9.98
CA GLU A 28 -0.75 13.38 -8.73
C GLU A 28 -0.27 12.42 -7.63
N GLU A 29 0.26 12.97 -6.53
CA GLU A 29 0.65 12.19 -5.37
C GLU A 29 -0.58 11.67 -4.62
N LEU A 30 -0.73 10.34 -4.64
CA LEU A 30 -1.73 9.62 -3.87
C LEU A 30 -1.27 9.51 -2.41
N GLU A 31 -2.13 9.89 -1.48
CA GLU A 31 -1.84 9.78 -0.06
C GLU A 31 -2.53 8.56 0.56
N PHE A 32 -1.83 7.87 1.44
CA PHE A 32 -2.34 6.69 2.14
C PHE A 32 -2.06 6.81 3.63
N GLU A 33 -2.90 6.18 4.43
CA GLU A 33 -2.78 6.09 5.88
C GLU A 33 -2.57 4.63 6.29
N LEU A 34 -1.54 4.37 7.10
CA LEU A 34 -1.33 3.09 7.77
C LEU A 34 -1.59 3.26 9.27
N LYS A 35 -2.75 2.80 9.74
CA LYS A 35 -3.06 2.67 11.16
C LYS A 35 -2.51 1.35 11.67
N PHE A 36 -1.91 1.34 12.84
CA PHE A 36 -1.40 0.11 13.45
C PHE A 36 -1.61 0.09 14.95
N SER A 37 -1.68 -1.12 15.47
CA SER A 37 -1.65 -1.50 16.88
C SER A 37 -0.59 -2.59 17.05
N LYS A 38 -0.53 -3.24 18.22
CA LYS A 38 0.42 -4.34 18.45
C LYS A 38 0.24 -5.51 17.47
N GLU A 39 -1.00 -5.84 17.13
CA GLU A 39 -1.31 -7.07 16.37
C GLU A 39 -1.97 -6.80 15.01
N LYS A 40 -2.52 -5.60 14.80
CA LYS A 40 -3.38 -5.29 13.64
C LYS A 40 -2.90 -4.04 12.93
N SER A 41 -3.10 -3.98 11.62
CA SER A 41 -2.97 -2.75 10.84
C SER A 41 -4.11 -2.55 9.85
N MET A 42 -4.28 -1.31 9.40
CA MET A 42 -5.20 -0.91 8.35
C MET A 42 -4.50 0.08 7.42
N PHE A 43 -4.32 -0.30 6.16
CA PHE A 43 -3.81 0.56 5.10
C PHE A 43 -4.99 1.07 4.27
N THR A 44 -5.13 2.39 4.13
CA THR A 44 -6.27 3.03 3.45
C THR A 44 -5.79 4.14 2.54
N TYR A 45 -6.36 4.23 1.33
CA TYR A 45 -6.18 5.39 0.47
C TYR A 45 -6.95 6.60 1.02
N LEU A 46 -6.27 7.73 1.20
CA LEU A 46 -6.89 8.99 1.61
C LEU A 46 -7.39 9.70 0.35
N GLN A 47 -8.66 9.48 0.00
CA GLN A 47 -9.29 10.18 -1.11
C GLN A 47 -9.28 11.69 -0.87
N LYS A 48 -8.63 12.44 -1.75
CA LYS A 48 -8.78 13.89 -1.83
C LYS A 48 -10.12 14.20 -2.51
N LEU A 49 -10.86 15.18 -2.01
CA LEU A 49 -12.05 15.70 -2.68
C LEU A 49 -11.60 16.33 -4.01
N GLU A 50 -11.78 15.60 -5.10
CA GLU A 50 -11.59 16.12 -6.46
C GLU A 50 -12.92 16.69 -6.96
N ASN A 51 -12.89 17.88 -7.56
CA ASN A 51 -14.00 18.36 -8.39
C ASN A 51 -14.12 17.41 -9.59
N GLU A 52 -15.32 16.88 -9.82
CA GLU A 52 -15.64 15.82 -10.82
C GLU A 52 -15.47 16.26 -12.30
N SER A 53 -14.65 17.26 -12.60
CA SER A 53 -14.64 17.93 -13.91
C SER A 53 -13.55 17.49 -14.89
N ASN A 54 -12.58 16.66 -14.49
CA ASN A 54 -11.54 16.20 -15.42
C ASN A 54 -11.68 14.70 -15.73
N SER A 55 -12.40 14.44 -16.81
CA SER A 55 -12.64 13.16 -17.48
C SER A 55 -11.40 12.54 -18.14
N ASN A 56 -10.24 12.59 -17.48
CA ASN A 56 -9.09 11.79 -17.89
C ASN A 56 -8.98 10.57 -16.97
N LEU A 57 -9.13 9.38 -17.55
CA LEU A 57 -9.01 8.08 -16.89
C LEU A 57 -7.57 7.85 -16.39
N ASN A 58 -7.21 8.49 -15.28
CA ASN A 58 -5.93 8.24 -14.60
C ASN A 58 -5.99 6.84 -13.97
N ILE A 59 -5.37 5.85 -14.63
CA ILE A 59 -5.37 4.44 -14.21
C ILE A 59 -4.81 4.26 -12.79
N ASN A 60 -3.90 5.13 -12.35
CA ASN A 60 -3.30 5.08 -11.02
C ASN A 60 -4.32 5.50 -9.96
N LEU A 61 -5.07 6.57 -10.24
CA LEU A 61 -6.15 7.06 -9.40
C LEU A 61 -7.29 6.05 -9.29
N ILE A 62 -7.67 5.41 -10.40
CA ILE A 62 -8.68 4.34 -10.42
C ILE A 62 -8.20 3.14 -9.59
N SER A 63 -6.95 2.71 -9.79
CA SER A 63 -6.36 1.59 -9.04
C SER A 63 -6.32 1.87 -7.53
N ALA A 64 -5.94 3.10 -7.14
CA ALA A 64 -5.90 3.50 -5.74
C ALA A 64 -7.30 3.62 -5.11
N LYS A 65 -8.28 4.20 -5.83
CA LYS A 65 -9.69 4.24 -5.42
C LYS A 65 -10.25 2.83 -5.22
N ASN A 66 -9.90 1.89 -6.10
CA ASN A 66 -10.34 0.50 -6.01
C ASN A 66 -9.63 -0.32 -4.92
N LEU A 67 -8.43 0.07 -4.51
CA LEU A 67 -7.66 -0.64 -3.46
C LEU A 67 -8.40 -0.65 -2.11
N GLY A 68 -9.26 0.35 -1.87
CA GLY A 68 -10.12 0.43 -0.70
C GLY A 68 -9.32 0.40 0.62
N GLN A 69 -9.54 -0.65 1.41
CA GLN A 69 -8.96 -0.84 2.74
C GLN A 69 -8.27 -2.20 2.84
N ILE A 70 -7.04 -2.24 3.35
CA ILE A 70 -6.31 -3.49 3.61
C ILE A 70 -6.08 -3.64 5.11
N TYR A 71 -6.79 -4.59 5.69
CA TYR A 71 -6.62 -5.01 7.08
C TYR A 71 -5.59 -6.14 7.16
N THR A 72 -4.75 -6.10 8.19
CA THR A 72 -3.88 -7.24 8.54
C THR A 72 -3.95 -7.56 10.02
N ASN A 73 -3.73 -8.83 10.36
CA ASN A 73 -3.56 -9.30 11.73
C ASN A 73 -2.43 -10.33 11.78
N ILE A 74 -1.30 -9.95 12.40
CA ILE A 74 -0.13 -10.83 12.51
C ILE A 74 -0.37 -12.05 13.40
N LYS A 75 -1.26 -11.93 14.40
CA LYS A 75 -1.53 -13.02 15.34
C LYS A 75 -2.33 -14.15 14.71
N SER A 76 -3.25 -13.80 13.82
CA SER A 76 -4.08 -14.77 13.10
C SER A 76 -3.60 -15.05 11.68
N ASP A 77 -2.39 -14.59 11.32
CA ASP A 77 -1.81 -14.71 9.97
C ASP A 77 -2.76 -14.28 8.84
N GLU A 78 -3.47 -13.17 9.03
CA GLU A 78 -4.57 -12.78 8.15
C GLU A 78 -4.31 -11.44 7.45
N LYS A 79 -4.64 -11.40 6.16
CA LYS A 79 -4.77 -10.19 5.34
C LYS A 79 -6.14 -10.17 4.67
N VAL A 80 -6.87 -9.07 4.82
CA VAL A 80 -8.17 -8.85 4.17
C VAL A 80 -8.15 -7.53 3.42
N THR A 81 -8.33 -7.60 2.11
CA THR A 81 -8.52 -6.42 1.26
C THR A 81 -9.99 -6.23 0.97
N TYR A 82 -10.56 -5.12 1.43
CA TYR A 82 -11.89 -4.67 1.08
C TYR A 82 -11.81 -3.75 -0.13
N SER A 83 -12.56 -4.10 -1.18
CA SER A 83 -12.69 -3.31 -2.39
C SER A 83 -14.16 -3.07 -2.71
N LYS A 84 -14.51 -1.83 -3.05
CA LYS A 84 -15.84 -1.46 -3.54
C LYS A 84 -15.70 -0.95 -4.96
N VAL A 85 -16.38 -1.59 -5.89
CA VAL A 85 -16.34 -1.25 -7.31
C VAL A 85 -17.76 -1.13 -7.82
N PHE A 86 -18.14 0.10 -8.15
CA PHE A 86 -19.54 0.51 -8.28
C PHE A 86 -20.37 0.09 -7.04
N ASP A 87 -21.40 -0.72 -7.24
CA ASP A 87 -22.33 -1.17 -6.18
C ASP A 87 -21.94 -2.53 -5.59
N LYS A 88 -20.88 -3.17 -6.11
CA LYS A 88 -20.37 -4.45 -5.62
C LYS A 88 -19.29 -4.23 -4.57
N GLN A 89 -19.31 -5.05 -3.52
CA GLN A 89 -18.34 -5.06 -2.44
C GLN A 89 -17.67 -6.44 -2.36
N PHE A 90 -16.34 -6.45 -2.24
CA PHE A 90 -15.54 -7.66 -2.21
C PHE A 90 -14.63 -7.68 -0.98
N LEU A 91 -14.39 -8.89 -0.47
CA LEU A 91 -13.39 -9.18 0.55
C LEU A 91 -12.42 -10.21 -0.02
N ILE A 92 -11.19 -9.78 -0.29
CA ILE A 92 -10.11 -10.66 -0.73
C ILE A 92 -9.32 -11.09 0.50
N VAL A 93 -9.38 -12.38 0.82
CA VAL A 93 -8.74 -12.96 2.02
C VAL A 93 -7.48 -13.71 1.61
N GLU A 94 -6.37 -13.37 2.26
CA GLU A 94 -5.05 -13.94 2.03
C GLU A 94 -4.34 -14.17 3.38
N ASN A 95 -3.27 -14.96 3.38
CA ASN A 95 -2.42 -15.15 4.56
C ASN A 95 -1.15 -14.30 4.46
N LEU A 96 -0.69 -13.72 5.57
CA LEU A 96 0.54 -12.91 5.60
C LEU A 96 1.80 -13.75 5.37
N SER A 97 1.78 -15.01 5.83
CA SER A 97 2.84 -16.01 5.67
C SER A 97 3.18 -16.34 4.21
N SER A 98 2.33 -15.96 3.26
CA SER A 98 2.66 -15.99 1.82
C SER A 98 3.87 -15.12 1.46
N GLN A 99 4.20 -14.12 2.27
CA GLN A 99 5.31 -13.19 2.07
C GLN A 99 6.63 -13.82 2.52
N LYS A 100 7.25 -14.61 1.66
CA LYS A 100 8.55 -15.27 1.93
C LYS A 100 9.72 -14.31 1.64
N TRP A 101 10.00 -13.41 2.59
CA TRP A 101 11.10 -12.45 2.47
C TRP A 101 12.48 -13.10 2.46
N LYS A 102 13.30 -12.70 1.49
CA LYS A 102 14.75 -12.87 1.48
C LYS A 102 15.40 -11.58 1.97
N LEU A 103 16.06 -11.64 3.13
CA LEU A 103 16.83 -10.53 3.67
C LEU A 103 18.10 -10.33 2.83
N ILE A 104 18.39 -9.08 2.50
CA ILE A 104 19.55 -8.70 1.69
C ILE A 104 20.49 -7.86 2.56
N ASN A 105 21.79 -8.18 2.53
CA ASN A 105 22.81 -7.46 3.29
C ASN A 105 23.15 -6.09 2.65
N GLU A 106 22.13 -5.27 2.48
CA GLU A 106 22.22 -3.88 2.04
C GLU A 106 21.52 -3.01 3.08
N SER A 107 22.13 -1.87 3.40
CA SER A 107 21.54 -0.88 4.29
C SER A 107 21.68 0.52 3.72
N LYS A 108 20.68 1.37 3.96
CA LYS A 108 20.72 2.79 3.63
C LYS A 108 20.00 3.60 4.72
N LEU A 109 20.27 4.89 4.77
CA LEU A 109 19.48 5.83 5.56
C LEU A 109 18.26 6.29 4.76
N ILE A 110 17.08 6.25 5.37
CA ILE A 110 15.86 6.86 4.85
C ILE A 110 15.39 7.86 5.90
N GLY A 111 15.76 9.12 5.68
CA GLY A 111 15.81 10.11 6.76
C GLY A 111 16.70 9.65 7.88
N LYS A 112 16.22 9.82 9.11
CA LYS A 112 16.94 9.41 10.32
C LYS A 112 17.02 7.90 10.57
N TYR A 113 16.28 7.07 9.82
CA TYR A 113 16.19 5.64 10.11
C TYR A 113 17.23 4.86 9.32
N LYS A 114 17.96 3.98 10.00
CA LYS A 114 18.75 2.94 9.34
C LYS A 114 17.82 1.85 8.86
N CYS A 115 17.84 1.63 7.55
CA CYS A 115 16.96 0.70 6.87
C CYS A 115 17.75 -0.43 6.23
N TYR A 116 17.14 -1.61 6.17
CA TYR A 116 17.69 -2.82 5.55
C TYR A 116 16.77 -3.27 4.44
N LYS A 117 17.35 -3.92 3.43
CA LYS A 117 16.63 -4.37 2.24
C LYS A 117 16.11 -5.79 2.40
N ALA A 118 14.89 -6.03 1.96
CA ALA A 118 14.33 -7.36 1.79
C ALA A 118 13.64 -7.47 0.42
N THR A 119 13.61 -8.68 -0.12
CA THR A 119 12.92 -8.95 -1.38
C THR A 119 12.00 -10.16 -1.25
N THR A 120 10.85 -10.13 -1.91
CA THR A 120 9.98 -11.30 -2.04
C THR A 120 9.48 -11.40 -3.48
N GLN A 121 8.91 -12.54 -3.84
CA GLN A 121 8.30 -12.75 -5.15
C GLN A 121 6.78 -12.85 -4.98
N LYS A 122 6.05 -12.20 -5.89
CA LYS A 122 4.60 -12.23 -5.93
C LYS A 122 4.14 -12.59 -7.34
N GLU A 123 3.17 -13.49 -7.42
CA GLU A 123 2.50 -13.80 -8.68
C GLU A 123 1.42 -12.75 -8.97
N LEU A 124 1.53 -12.12 -10.12
CA LEU A 124 0.54 -11.17 -10.61
C LEU A 124 -0.33 -11.87 -11.65
N TYR A 125 -1.60 -12.09 -11.29
CA TYR A 125 -2.61 -12.64 -12.19
C TYR A 125 -2.97 -11.62 -13.27
N ARG A 126 -2.78 -11.98 -14.53
CA ARG A 126 -3.20 -11.17 -15.69
C ARG A 126 -3.90 -12.05 -16.71
N ARG A 127 -4.76 -11.44 -17.51
CA ARG A 127 -5.49 -12.12 -18.59
C ARG A 127 -4.56 -12.83 -19.60
N ASN A 128 -3.39 -12.26 -19.85
CA ASN A 128 -2.42 -12.78 -20.84
C ASN A 128 -1.37 -13.70 -20.20
N GLY A 129 -1.64 -14.23 -19.00
CA GLY A 129 -0.74 -15.11 -18.27
C GLY A 129 -0.20 -14.46 -16.99
N ASN A 130 0.06 -15.32 -16.00
CA ASN A 130 0.62 -14.90 -14.73
C ASN A 130 2.07 -14.45 -14.91
N ARG A 131 2.48 -13.42 -14.18
CA ARG A 131 3.87 -12.95 -14.16
C ARG A 131 4.37 -12.85 -12.73
N MET A 132 5.53 -13.42 -12.49
CA MET A 132 6.24 -13.21 -11.23
C MET A 132 6.87 -11.82 -11.22
N ILE A 133 6.60 -11.04 -10.18
CA ILE A 133 7.25 -9.75 -9.93
C ILE A 133 8.08 -9.84 -8.65
N VAL A 134 9.17 -9.07 -8.63
CA VAL A 134 9.97 -8.88 -7.42
C VAL A 134 9.40 -7.69 -6.67
N VAL A 135 9.13 -7.90 -5.39
CA VAL A 135 8.74 -6.86 -4.45
C VAL A 135 9.97 -6.54 -3.62
N THR A 136 10.35 -5.27 -3.58
CA THR A 136 11.48 -4.79 -2.77
C THR A 136 10.94 -3.94 -1.64
N ALA A 137 11.40 -4.23 -0.42
CA ALA A 137 11.06 -3.46 0.77
C ALA A 137 12.34 -2.94 1.44
N TRP A 138 12.29 -1.71 1.95
CA TRP A 138 13.24 -1.21 2.94
C TRP A 138 12.53 -1.06 4.28
N TYR A 139 13.06 -1.72 5.30
CA TYR A 139 12.47 -1.76 6.63
C TYR A 139 13.44 -1.29 7.70
N THR A 140 12.92 -0.72 8.79
CA THR A 140 13.75 -0.26 9.93
C THR A 140 13.34 -0.93 11.25
N PRO A 141 14.25 -1.66 11.91
CA PRO A 141 14.01 -2.24 13.25
C PRO A 141 13.81 -1.19 14.35
N GLU A 142 14.21 0.05 14.11
CA GLU A 142 14.04 1.16 15.06
C GLU A 142 12.57 1.48 15.35
N ILE A 143 11.68 1.11 14.42
CA ILE A 143 10.24 1.08 14.63
C ILE A 143 9.83 -0.40 14.62
N PRO A 144 9.74 -1.08 15.78
CA PRO A 144 9.59 -2.54 15.87
C PRO A 144 8.13 -2.98 15.63
N LEU A 145 7.56 -2.54 14.51
CA LEU A 145 6.22 -2.85 14.05
C LEU A 145 6.31 -3.58 12.71
N SER A 146 5.84 -4.82 12.66
CA SER A 146 5.99 -5.69 11.48
C SER A 146 4.93 -5.42 10.40
N PHE A 147 4.77 -4.15 10.00
CA PHE A 147 3.75 -3.69 9.06
C PHE A 147 4.36 -2.83 7.94
N GLY A 148 3.54 -2.55 6.93
CA GLY A 148 3.95 -1.82 5.74
C GLY A 148 2.78 -1.51 4.81
N PRO A 149 3.06 -0.81 3.69
CA PRO A 149 2.07 -0.52 2.66
C PRO A 149 1.47 -1.80 2.07
N LEU A 150 0.24 -1.73 1.56
CA LEU A 150 -0.44 -2.82 0.87
C LEU A 150 -0.60 -4.14 1.65
N GLY A 151 -0.47 -4.09 2.98
CA GLY A 151 -0.50 -5.27 3.84
C GLY A 151 0.78 -6.10 3.79
N TYR A 152 1.88 -5.58 3.22
CA TYR A 152 3.20 -6.16 3.43
C TYR A 152 3.63 -5.97 4.88
N GLY A 153 4.32 -6.96 5.43
CA GLY A 153 4.76 -6.99 6.82
C GLY A 153 5.73 -8.13 7.06
N ASN A 154 5.74 -8.71 8.26
CA ASN A 154 6.59 -9.85 8.63
C ASN A 154 8.11 -9.63 8.52
N LEU A 155 8.54 -8.38 8.51
CA LEU A 155 9.94 -8.00 8.66
C LEU A 155 10.20 -7.52 10.09
N PRO A 156 11.44 -7.60 10.61
CA PRO A 156 11.78 -7.15 11.96
C PRO A 156 11.89 -5.61 11.98
N GLY A 157 10.77 -4.94 11.73
CA GLY A 157 10.69 -3.48 11.62
C GLY A 157 9.61 -3.01 10.64
N LEU A 158 9.29 -1.72 10.70
CA LEU A 158 8.33 -1.08 9.81
C LEU A 158 8.92 -0.97 8.40
N ILE A 159 8.14 -1.35 7.39
CA ILE A 159 8.47 -1.10 5.99
C ILE A 159 8.19 0.37 5.70
N VAL A 160 9.25 1.13 5.42
CA VAL A 160 9.19 2.58 5.15
C VAL A 160 9.32 2.92 3.66
N GLU A 161 9.73 1.95 2.85
CA GLU A 161 9.77 2.06 1.39
C GLU A 161 9.38 0.70 0.80
N LEU A 162 8.49 0.69 -0.19
CA LEU A 162 8.04 -0.51 -0.87
C LEU A 162 7.89 -0.26 -2.37
N ASN A 163 8.43 -1.17 -3.17
CA ASN A 163 8.26 -1.17 -4.61
C ASN A 163 7.75 -2.53 -5.10
N GLU A 164 6.60 -2.54 -5.78
CA GLU A 164 6.07 -3.72 -6.48
C GLU A 164 6.42 -3.65 -7.98
N GLY A 165 7.54 -4.26 -8.37
CA GLY A 165 8.02 -4.23 -9.76
C GLY A 165 8.45 -2.82 -10.22
N ASN A 166 7.80 -2.32 -11.28
CA ASN A 166 8.09 -1.00 -11.87
C ASN A 166 6.88 -0.05 -11.79
N SER A 167 5.85 -0.39 -11.00
CA SER A 167 4.57 0.32 -11.05
C SER A 167 4.46 1.39 -9.96
N PHE A 168 4.35 0.97 -8.71
CA PHE A 168 4.10 1.88 -7.60
C PHE A 168 5.23 1.83 -6.59
N HIS A 169 5.71 3.03 -6.26
CA HIS A 169 6.71 3.24 -5.23
C HIS A 169 6.04 3.93 -4.04
N TYR A 170 5.95 3.21 -2.91
CA TYR A 170 5.43 3.73 -1.66
C TYR A 170 6.59 4.14 -0.77
N PHE A 171 6.49 5.32 -0.16
CA PHE A 171 7.48 5.81 0.80
C PHE A 171 6.79 6.42 2.02
N LEU A 172 7.44 6.32 3.17
CA LEU A 172 6.98 6.94 4.41
C LEU A 172 7.08 8.46 4.30
N LYS A 173 5.94 9.15 4.38
CA LYS A 173 5.87 10.61 4.45
C LYS A 173 6.04 11.13 5.87
N SER A 174 5.30 10.56 6.82
CA SER A 174 5.37 10.93 8.23
C SER A 174 4.83 9.80 9.12
N ILE A 175 5.16 9.86 10.42
CA ILE A 175 4.65 8.92 11.43
C ILE A 175 4.21 9.68 12.69
N ASN A 176 3.11 9.26 13.28
CA ASN A 176 2.54 9.87 14.49
C ASN A 176 2.20 8.79 15.53
N TYR A 177 2.70 8.97 16.76
CA TYR A 177 2.55 8.03 17.88
C TYR A 177 1.52 8.47 18.94
N LYS A 178 0.83 9.59 18.74
CA LYS A 178 0.03 10.22 19.81
C LYS A 178 -1.20 9.41 20.23
N LYS A 179 -1.71 8.50 19.39
CA LYS A 179 -2.93 7.74 19.67
C LYS A 179 -2.88 6.35 19.07
N ILE A 180 -3.30 5.35 19.86
CA ILE A 180 -3.55 4.01 19.35
C ILE A 180 -4.89 4.02 18.59
N PRO A 181 -4.90 3.72 17.29
CA PRO A 181 -6.13 3.72 16.50
C PRO A 181 -6.99 2.49 16.81
N ILE A 182 -8.32 2.66 16.74
CA ILE A 182 -9.25 1.53 16.69
C ILE A 182 -9.23 0.98 15.26
N ILE A 183 -8.92 -0.31 15.13
CA ILE A 183 -8.83 -1.01 13.85
C ILE A 183 -9.90 -2.09 13.81
N ILE A 184 -10.86 -1.93 12.89
CA ILE A 184 -11.99 -2.85 12.71
C ILE A 184 -11.79 -3.60 11.39
N LYS A 185 -11.85 -4.93 11.47
CA LYS A 185 -11.78 -5.82 10.30
C LYS A 185 -13.02 -5.60 9.41
N PRO A 186 -12.86 -5.38 8.09
CA PRO A 186 -13.98 -5.34 7.17
C PRO A 186 -14.71 -6.68 7.11
N SER A 187 -16.04 -6.66 7.17
CA SER A 187 -16.89 -7.87 7.20
C SER A 187 -18.00 -7.89 6.14
N LYS A 188 -18.16 -6.80 5.37
CA LYS A 188 -19.19 -6.67 4.33
C LYS A 188 -18.59 -6.87 2.94
N GLY A 189 -19.20 -7.75 2.16
CA GLY A 189 -18.83 -8.01 0.76
C GLY A 189 -18.78 -9.51 0.45
N LYS A 190 -18.75 -9.84 -0.85
CA LYS A 190 -18.54 -11.20 -1.34
C LYS A 190 -17.08 -11.60 -1.07
N ILE A 191 -16.87 -12.70 -0.37
CA ILE A 191 -15.52 -13.27 -0.17
C ILE A 191 -15.07 -13.89 -1.50
N VAL A 192 -13.90 -13.51 -1.98
CA VAL A 192 -13.32 -13.96 -3.25
C VAL A 192 -11.81 -14.14 -3.13
N SER A 193 -11.23 -15.01 -3.96
CA SER A 193 -9.79 -15.04 -4.20
C SER A 193 -9.34 -13.84 -5.03
N ILE A 194 -8.03 -13.56 -5.05
CA ILE A 194 -7.48 -12.49 -5.91
C ILE A 194 -7.74 -12.73 -7.40
N LYS A 195 -7.74 -14.00 -7.84
CA LYS A 195 -8.03 -14.39 -9.21
C LYS A 195 -9.49 -14.11 -9.56
N GLU A 196 -10.43 -14.59 -8.75
CA GLU A 196 -11.86 -14.35 -8.93
C GLU A 196 -12.19 -12.86 -8.87
N PHE A 197 -11.52 -12.11 -7.98
CA PHE A 197 -11.66 -10.67 -7.93
C PHE A 197 -11.24 -10.01 -9.26
N ASN A 198 -10.08 -10.37 -9.81
CA ASN A 198 -9.60 -9.83 -11.07
C ASN A 198 -10.52 -10.18 -12.26
N ASP A 199 -11.09 -11.38 -12.27
CA ASP A 199 -12.04 -11.83 -13.29
C ASP A 199 -13.36 -11.03 -13.18
N GLU A 200 -13.93 -10.89 -11.98
CA GLU A 200 -15.12 -10.06 -11.73
C GLU A 200 -14.90 -8.59 -12.10
N MET A 201 -13.73 -8.04 -11.74
CA MET A 201 -13.34 -6.68 -12.09
C MET A 201 -13.32 -6.46 -13.60
N THR A 202 -12.74 -7.40 -14.34
CA THR A 202 -12.68 -7.36 -15.81
C THR A 202 -14.09 -7.36 -16.40
N GLU A 203 -14.96 -8.27 -15.94
CA GLU A 203 -16.35 -8.32 -16.41
C GLU A 203 -17.13 -7.04 -16.11
N ILE A 204 -16.99 -6.49 -14.90
CA ILE A 204 -17.68 -5.27 -14.48
C ILE A 204 -17.28 -4.11 -15.39
N TYR A 205 -15.99 -3.95 -15.67
CA TYR A 205 -15.51 -2.88 -16.54
C TYR A 205 -15.95 -3.06 -17.99
N LEU A 206 -15.89 -4.28 -18.55
CA LEU A 206 -16.39 -4.55 -19.90
C LEU A 206 -17.89 -4.24 -20.04
N LYS A 207 -18.71 -4.59 -19.04
CA LYS A 207 -20.15 -4.36 -19.05
C LYS A 207 -20.52 -2.88 -18.84
N LYS A 208 -19.79 -2.15 -18.00
CA LYS A 208 -20.13 -0.77 -17.61
C LYS A 208 -19.47 0.32 -18.44
N ILE A 209 -18.34 0.07 -19.10
CA ILE A 209 -17.61 1.11 -19.86
C ILE A 209 -18.01 1.18 -21.35
N LYS A 210 -18.74 0.20 -21.93
CA LYS A 210 -19.05 0.17 -23.38
C LYS A 210 -17.82 0.52 -24.23
N ILE A 211 -16.85 -0.40 -24.27
CA ILE A 211 -15.88 -0.46 -25.38
C ILE A 211 -16.44 -1.45 -26.39
#